data_AF-A0A3N5F7H0-F1
#
_entry.id   AF-A0A3N5F7H0-F1
#
_cell.length_a   1.000
_cell.length_b   1.000
_cell.length_c   1.000
_cell.angle_alpha   90.00
_cell.angle_beta   90.00
_cell.angle_gamma   90.00
#
_symmetry.space_group_name_H-M   'P 1'
#
loop_
_entity.id
_entity.type
_entity.pdbx_description
1 polymer ?
#
loop_
_entity_poly.entity_id
_entity_poly.type
_entity_poly.pdbx_seq_one_letter_code
_entity_poly.pdbx_strand_id
1 'polypeptide(L)'
;MSSRPWTFSPGPASRSPRSWRASGSERESVRVLAKQDVVPIETQGKTFDPTFHEAVGYEEREQGPNGAIIEEVRRGWVIHGHVLRPANVRIIRLKSITKDSTGTGGPENS
;
A
#
# COMPACT_ATOMS: atom_id res chain seq x y z
N MET A 1 6.75 -71.09 44.84
CA MET A 1 6.85 -69.97 43.88
C MET A 1 6.25 -68.74 44.52
N SER A 2 7.09 -67.83 45.02
CA SER A 2 6.65 -66.55 45.60
C SER A 2 7.66 -65.48 45.21
N SER A 3 7.39 -64.82 44.09
CA SER A 3 8.18 -63.71 43.56
C SER A 3 7.90 -62.47 44.40
N ARG A 4 8.88 -62.02 45.18
CA ARG A 4 8.84 -60.72 45.86
C ARG A 4 9.57 -59.70 44.98
N PRO A 5 8.92 -58.59 44.57
CA PRO A 5 9.50 -57.62 43.65
C PRO A 5 10.60 -56.78 44.31
N TRP A 6 11.58 -56.47 43.47
CA TRP A 6 12.74 -55.60 43.66
C TRP A 6 12.35 -54.24 44.27
N THR A 7 12.85 -53.93 45.46
CA THR A 7 12.79 -52.58 46.04
C THR A 7 13.98 -51.77 45.53
N PHE A 8 13.77 -50.87 44.58
CA PHE A 8 14.75 -49.82 44.25
C PHE A 8 14.27 -48.53 44.91
N SER A 9 15.00 -48.06 45.93
CA SER A 9 14.73 -46.78 46.59
C SER A 9 15.59 -45.69 45.94
N PRO A 10 15.01 -44.70 45.24
CA PRO A 10 15.71 -43.46 44.95
C PRO A 10 15.43 -42.44 46.06
N GLY A 11 16.51 -41.90 46.64
CA GLY A 11 16.50 -40.89 47.69
C GLY A 11 15.97 -39.52 47.25
N PRO A 12 15.87 -38.57 48.19
CA PRO A 12 15.12 -37.32 48.02
C PRO A 12 15.80 -36.35 47.05
N ALA A 13 15.13 -36.09 45.92
CA ALA A 13 15.45 -34.97 45.04
C ALA A 13 14.98 -33.66 45.69
N SER A 14 15.87 -33.01 46.44
CA SER A 14 15.66 -31.62 46.90
C SER A 14 16.80 -30.71 46.43
N ARG A 15 16.63 -30.08 45.25
CA ARG A 15 17.03 -28.68 45.08
C ARG A 15 16.34 -28.00 43.89
N SER A 16 15.28 -27.27 44.25
CA SER A 16 14.85 -25.97 43.73
C SER A 16 14.56 -25.78 42.22
N PRO A 17 13.30 -25.47 41.87
CA PRO A 17 12.92 -24.95 40.55
C PRO A 17 13.16 -23.44 40.50
N ARG A 18 14.18 -22.95 39.78
CA ARG A 18 14.36 -21.49 39.57
C ARG A 18 14.89 -21.13 38.18
N SER A 19 14.00 -20.45 37.45
CA SER A 19 14.20 -19.53 36.32
C SER A 19 14.91 -20.07 35.08
N TRP A 20 14.10 -20.58 34.14
CA TRP A 20 14.29 -20.22 32.73
C TRP A 20 14.22 -18.69 32.67
N ARG A 21 15.38 -18.04 32.77
CA ARG A 21 15.48 -16.61 32.50
C ARG A 21 15.27 -16.51 31.01
N ALA A 22 14.06 -16.14 30.60
CA ALA A 22 13.77 -15.69 29.25
C ALA A 22 14.85 -14.66 28.89
N SER A 23 15.82 -15.06 28.07
CA SER A 23 16.71 -14.12 27.41
C SER A 23 15.87 -13.38 26.40
N GLY A 24 15.30 -12.26 26.85
CA GLY A 24 14.59 -11.29 26.03
C GLY A 24 15.55 -10.69 25.03
N SER A 25 15.81 -11.40 23.93
CA SER A 25 16.56 -10.93 22.77
C SER A 25 15.59 -10.61 21.64
N GLU A 26 14.53 -9.87 21.95
CA GLU A 26 13.55 -9.42 20.95
C GLU A 26 13.08 -7.99 21.25
N ARG A 27 13.96 -7.17 21.85
CA ARG A 27 13.68 -5.76 22.13
C ARG A 27 14.57 -4.79 21.34
N GLU A 28 15.60 -5.30 20.69
CA GLU A 28 16.52 -4.50 19.87
C GLU A 28 16.02 -4.28 18.44
N SER A 29 14.98 -4.98 17.99
CA SER A 29 14.48 -4.83 16.60
C SER A 29 13.55 -3.64 16.41
N VAL A 30 12.95 -3.11 17.49
CA VAL A 30 11.81 -2.18 17.37
C VAL A 30 12.22 -0.71 17.52
N ARG A 31 13.50 -0.41 17.73
CA ARG A 31 13.98 1.00 17.87
C ARG A 31 14.61 1.60 16.61
N VAL A 32 14.90 0.82 15.58
CA VAL A 32 15.54 1.31 14.34
C VAL A 32 14.51 1.80 13.30
N LEU A 33 13.24 1.39 13.37
CA LEU A 33 12.26 1.72 12.33
C LEU A 33 11.52 3.07 12.53
N ALA A 34 11.93 3.89 13.50
CA ALA A 34 11.25 5.15 13.82
C ALA A 34 11.62 6.35 12.92
N LYS A 35 12.41 6.16 11.84
CA LYS A 35 12.97 7.26 11.05
C LYS A 35 13.04 6.95 9.55
N GLN A 36 11.89 6.75 8.95
CA GLN A 36 11.80 6.90 7.50
C GLN A 36 10.81 8.04 7.32
N ASP A 37 11.28 9.18 6.82
CA ASP A 37 10.51 10.38 6.48
C ASP A 37 9.57 10.06 5.31
N VAL A 38 8.66 9.12 5.56
CA VAL A 38 7.78 8.51 4.59
C VAL A 38 6.46 9.25 4.67
N VAL A 39 6.28 10.16 3.73
CA VAL A 39 5.10 11.00 3.63
C VAL A 39 4.14 10.37 2.63
N PRO A 40 2.87 10.13 3.01
CA PRO A 40 1.87 9.68 2.06
C PRO A 40 1.61 10.77 1.01
N ILE A 41 1.52 10.38 -0.26
CA ILE A 41 1.08 11.28 -1.34
C ILE A 41 -0.43 11.45 -1.21
N GLU A 42 -0.87 12.65 -0.88
CA GLU A 42 -2.30 12.98 -0.87
C GLU A 42 -2.80 13.22 -2.29
N THR A 43 -3.72 12.37 -2.74
CA THR A 43 -4.25 12.42 -4.11
C THR A 43 -5.71 12.86 -4.20
N GLN A 44 -6.45 12.79 -3.10
CA GLN A 44 -7.89 13.07 -3.09
C GLN A 44 -8.16 14.57 -3.33
N GLY A 45 -8.87 14.88 -4.41
CA GLY A 45 -9.25 16.25 -4.76
C GLY A 45 -8.13 17.12 -5.36
N LYS A 46 -6.96 16.54 -5.66
CA LYS A 46 -5.86 17.24 -6.35
C LYS A 46 -5.87 16.94 -7.85
N THR A 47 -5.14 17.76 -8.60
CA THR A 47 -4.92 17.55 -10.03
C THR A 47 -3.97 16.37 -10.24
N PHE A 48 -4.16 15.62 -11.32
CA PHE A 48 -3.25 14.55 -11.70
C PHE A 48 -1.87 15.10 -12.11
N ASP A 49 -0.85 14.74 -11.32
CA ASP A 49 0.56 14.97 -11.64
C ASP A 49 1.27 13.67 -12.03
N PRO A 50 1.74 13.50 -13.28
CA PRO A 50 2.39 12.27 -13.73
C PRO A 50 3.71 11.95 -13.02
N THR A 51 4.31 12.92 -12.32
CA THR A 51 5.52 12.72 -11.50
C THR A 51 5.22 11.96 -10.20
N PHE A 52 4.01 12.11 -9.66
CA PHE A 52 3.61 11.57 -8.35
C PHE A 52 2.44 10.59 -8.43
N HIS A 53 1.73 10.57 -9.56
CA HIS A 53 0.50 9.82 -9.77
C HIS A 53 0.60 8.95 -11.03
N GLU A 54 0.02 7.77 -10.95
CA GLU A 54 -0.11 6.82 -12.04
C GLU A 54 -1.60 6.57 -12.30
N ALA A 55 -2.07 6.91 -13.50
CA ALA A 55 -3.45 6.71 -13.88
C ALA A 55 -3.70 5.24 -14.24
N VAL A 56 -4.32 4.49 -13.33
CA VAL A 56 -4.68 3.07 -13.55
C VAL A 56 -6.02 2.87 -14.21
N GLY A 57 -6.82 3.94 -14.32
CA GLY A 57 -8.14 3.89 -14.94
C GLY A 57 -8.66 5.28 -15.27
N TYR A 58 -9.58 5.31 -16.23
CA TYR A 58 -10.27 6.51 -16.65
C TYR A 58 -11.75 6.29 -16.42
N GLU A 59 -12.42 7.27 -15.83
CA GLU A 59 -13.87 7.29 -15.71
C GLU A 59 -14.42 8.36 -16.63
N GLU A 60 -15.32 7.96 -17.52
CA GLU A 60 -16.02 8.88 -18.41
C GLU A 60 -17.09 9.61 -17.61
N ARG A 61 -16.89 10.91 -17.39
CA ARG A 61 -17.91 11.77 -16.78
C ARG A 61 -18.29 12.91 -17.71
N GLU A 62 -19.55 13.31 -17.59
CA GLU A 62 -20.10 14.50 -18.25
C GLU A 62 -19.77 15.79 -17.48
N GLN A 63 -19.36 15.67 -16.21
CA GLN A 63 -19.09 16.79 -15.31
C GLN A 63 -17.78 16.58 -14.55
N GLY A 64 -16.94 17.62 -14.53
CA GLY A 64 -15.67 17.66 -13.80
C GLY A 64 -14.50 18.18 -14.66
N PRO A 65 -13.37 18.55 -14.04
CA PRO A 65 -12.17 18.90 -14.77
C PRO A 65 -11.58 17.65 -15.46
N ASN A 66 -11.23 17.76 -16.74
CA ASN A 66 -10.50 16.69 -17.43
C ASN A 66 -9.17 16.43 -16.72
N GLY A 67 -8.87 15.18 -16.39
CA GLY A 67 -7.67 14.82 -15.64
C GLY A 67 -7.75 15.06 -14.13
N ALA A 68 -8.92 15.38 -13.57
CA ALA A 68 -9.09 15.41 -12.12
C ALA A 68 -9.08 13.99 -11.52
N ILE A 69 -8.46 13.84 -10.35
CA ILE A 69 -8.44 12.58 -9.59
C ILE A 69 -9.80 12.40 -8.92
N ILE A 70 -10.50 11.32 -9.27
CA ILE A 70 -11.82 10.97 -8.70
C ILE A 70 -11.72 9.92 -7.61
N GLU A 71 -10.72 9.05 -7.68
CA GLU A 71 -10.56 7.95 -6.75
C GLU A 71 -9.08 7.59 -6.61
N GLU A 72 -8.64 7.44 -5.36
CA GLU A 72 -7.34 6.85 -5.01
C GLU A 72 -7.52 5.34 -4.91
N VAL A 73 -7.03 4.59 -5.89
CA VAL A 73 -7.04 3.12 -5.85
C VAL A 73 -5.97 2.61 -4.90
N ARG A 74 -4.80 3.27 -4.89
CA ARG A 74 -3.71 2.96 -3.96
C ARG A 74 -2.89 4.20 -3.66
N ARG A 75 -2.65 4.44 -2.36
CA ARG A 75 -1.82 5.52 -1.87
C ARG A 75 -0.36 5.37 -2.30
N GLY A 76 0.20 6.45 -2.83
CA GLY A 76 1.63 6.58 -3.13
C GLY A 76 2.42 7.09 -1.92
N TRP A 77 3.74 6.97 -1.98
CA TRP A 77 4.61 7.31 -0.86
C TRP A 77 5.87 8.01 -1.36
N VAL A 78 6.28 9.04 -0.62
CA VAL A 78 7.54 9.77 -0.82
C VAL A 78 8.43 9.54 0.40
N ILE A 79 9.71 9.30 0.17
CA ILE A 79 10.70 9.12 1.22
C ILE A 79 11.86 10.10 1.01
N HIS A 80 12.16 10.94 2.00
CA HIS A 80 13.24 11.95 1.92
C HIS A 80 13.17 12.83 0.64
N GLY A 81 11.96 13.17 0.17
CA GLY A 81 11.76 13.94 -1.06
C GLY A 81 11.88 13.15 -2.37
N HIS A 82 12.14 11.83 -2.30
CA HIS A 82 12.14 10.94 -3.46
C HIS A 82 10.85 10.12 -3.52
N VAL A 83 10.25 9.99 -4.71
CA VAL A 83 9.06 9.15 -4.90
C VAL A 83 9.47 7.69 -4.75
N LEU A 84 9.04 7.06 -3.65
CA LEU A 84 9.25 5.63 -3.44
C LEU A 84 8.31 4.83 -4.34
N ARG A 85 7.07 5.31 -4.46
CA ARG A 85 6.05 4.71 -5.31
C ARG A 85 5.01 5.76 -5.69
N PRO A 86 4.67 5.91 -6.99
CA PRO A 86 3.58 6.79 -7.40
C PRO A 86 2.23 6.26 -6.86
N ALA A 87 1.29 7.18 -6.66
CA ALA A 87 -0.05 6.83 -6.24
C ALA A 87 -0.90 6.39 -7.42
N ASN A 88 -1.58 5.26 -7.30
CA ASN A 88 -2.45 4.75 -8.35
C ASN A 88 -3.83 5.40 -8.22
N VAL A 89 -4.22 6.17 -9.23
CA VAL A 89 -5.43 6.97 -9.22
C VAL A 89 -6.30 6.72 -10.44
N ARG A 90 -7.60 6.98 -10.31
CA ARG A 90 -8.54 7.08 -11.44
C ARG A 90 -8.78 8.54 -11.76
N ILE A 91 -8.77 8.87 -13.05
CA ILE A 91 -8.96 10.24 -13.52
C ILE A 91 -10.17 10.39 -14.43
N ILE A 92 -10.73 11.60 -14.49
CA ILE A 92 -11.85 11.91 -15.39
C ILE A 92 -11.34 12.04 -16.82
N ARG A 93 -12.03 11.37 -17.74
CA ARG A 93 -11.93 11.64 -19.17
C ARG A 93 -13.23 12.31 -19.63
N LEU A 94 -13.15 13.59 -20.01
CA LEU A 94 -14.30 14.25 -20.62
C LEU A 94 -14.51 13.70 -22.04
N LYS A 95 -15.76 13.36 -22.35
CA LYS A 95 -16.16 13.01 -23.71
C LYS A 95 -16.18 14.31 -24.54
N SER A 96 -15.03 14.67 -25.10
CA SER A 96 -14.96 15.74 -26.10
C SER A 96 -15.89 15.36 -27.25
N ILE A 97 -16.96 16.12 -27.42
CA ILE A 97 -17.77 16.08 -28.63
C ILE A 97 -16.85 16.60 -29.74
N THR A 98 -16.21 15.68 -30.46
CA THR A 98 -15.57 16.00 -31.72
C THR A 98 -16.70 16.47 -32.65
N LYS A 99 -16.90 17.79 -32.73
CA LYS A 99 -17.62 18.39 -33.83
C LYS A 99 -16.81 18.07 -35.08
N ASP A 100 -17.21 17.00 -35.75
CA ASP A 100 -16.91 16.77 -37.15
C ASP A 100 -17.48 17.98 -37.91
N SER A 101 -16.64 19.00 -38.05
CA SER A 101 -16.90 20.18 -38.84
C SER A 101 -16.00 20.04 -40.05
N THR A 102 -16.49 19.39 -41.10
CA THR A 102 -16.26 19.88 -42.46
C THR A 102 -17.47 19.47 -43.32
N GLY A 103 -18.54 20.24 -43.16
CA GLY A 103 -19.31 20.63 -44.33
C GLY A 103 -18.52 21.71 -45.07
N THR A 104 -18.14 21.45 -46.32
CA THR A 104 -17.95 22.52 -47.32
C THR A 104 -18.57 22.01 -48.61
N GLY A 105 -19.81 22.43 -48.84
CA GLY A 105 -20.42 22.38 -50.16
C GLY A 105 -19.95 23.56 -50.99
N GLY A 106 -19.72 23.30 -52.28
CA GLY A 106 -19.70 24.29 -53.35
C GLY A 106 -20.19 23.60 -54.63
N PRO A 107 -21.23 24.10 -55.32
CA PRO A 107 -21.74 23.50 -56.56
C PRO A 107 -20.90 23.98 -57.75
N GLU A 108 -20.28 23.08 -58.50
CA GLU A 108 -19.76 23.38 -59.83
C GLU A 108 -20.74 22.87 -60.90
N ASN A 109 -21.44 23.83 -61.50
CA ASN A 109 -22.18 23.67 -62.73
C ASN A 109 -21.17 23.64 -63.89
N SER A 110 -21.21 22.61 -64.74
CA SER A 110 -20.63 22.60 -66.08
C SER A 110 -21.43 21.68 -66.99
#